data_AF-A0A2D5KCJ0-F1
#
_entry.id   AF-A0A2D5KCJ0-F1
#
_cell.length_a   1.000
_cell.length_b   1.000
_cell.length_c   1.000
_cell.angle_alpha   90.00
_cell.angle_beta   90.00
_cell.angle_gamma   90.00
#
_symmetry.space_group_name_H-M   'P 1'
#
loop_
_entity.id
_entity.type
_entity.pdbx_description
1 polymer ?
#
loop_
_entity_poly.entity_id
_entity_poly.type
_entity_poly.pdbx_seq_one_letter_code
_entity_poly.pdbx_strand_id
1 'polypeptide(L)'
;MTLAIGYSIYDQKKLETLNQDYFGTFNESFEGRITNVVNEYEVHTCMLYIDLTNSTTEQYDIREGTDDYYVVIKDDRAEVIEHVIYEHDGTTESENLIRPNDYFIFDGQKDSTYLYRDSVLIQKWKPLINDFELVTIRKKHKIEK
;
A
#
# COMPACT_ATOMS: atom_id res chain seq x y z
N MET A 1 15.46 -11.16 -25.95
CA MET A 1 16.61 -10.45 -25.35
C MET A 1 16.11 -9.95 -24.00
N THR A 2 16.41 -10.67 -22.93
CA THR A 2 15.83 -10.43 -21.61
C THR A 2 16.69 -9.38 -20.90
N LEU A 3 16.18 -8.15 -20.78
CA LEU A 3 16.76 -7.14 -19.89
C LEU A 3 16.40 -7.54 -18.47
N ALA A 4 17.23 -8.38 -17.86
CA ALA A 4 17.24 -8.49 -16.41
C ALA A 4 17.70 -7.14 -15.87
N ILE A 5 16.76 -6.35 -15.35
CA ILE A 5 17.08 -5.18 -14.53
C ILE A 5 17.64 -5.74 -13.23
N GLY A 6 18.94 -6.03 -13.24
CA GLY A 6 19.68 -6.37 -12.03
C GLY A 6 19.80 -5.09 -11.21
N TYR A 7 18.86 -4.88 -10.29
CA TYR A 7 19.01 -3.86 -9.25
C TYR A 7 20.37 -4.09 -8.57
N SER A 8 21.22 -3.07 -8.55
CA SER A 8 22.50 -3.20 -7.86
C SER A 8 22.23 -3.38 -6.36
N ILE A 9 23.12 -4.08 -5.65
CA ILE A 9 23.04 -4.26 -4.19
C ILE A 9 22.94 -2.89 -3.47
N TYR A 10 23.50 -1.83 -4.08
CA TYR A 10 23.44 -0.47 -3.57
C TYR A 10 22.01 0.12 -3.62
N ASP A 11 21.26 -0.17 -4.69
CA ASP A 11 19.88 0.30 -4.85
C ASP A 11 18.95 -0.45 -3.90
N GLN A 12 19.14 -1.77 -3.72
CA GLN A 12 18.38 -2.56 -2.74
C GLN A 12 18.54 -2.02 -1.31
N LYS A 13 19.78 -1.73 -0.89
CA LYS A 13 20.04 -1.20 0.45
C LYS A 13 19.44 0.19 0.66
N LYS A 14 19.43 1.03 -0.37
CA LYS A 14 18.81 2.36 -0.34
C LYS A 14 17.29 2.25 -0.19
N LEU A 15 16.66 1.33 -0.93
CA LEU A 15 15.22 1.05 -0.85
C LEU A 15 14.82 0.44 0.51
N GLU A 16 15.61 -0.48 1.05
CA GLU A 16 15.40 -1.02 2.39
C GLU A 16 15.43 0.07 3.45
N THR A 17 16.39 0.99 3.36
CA THR A 17 16.51 2.13 4.28
C THR A 17 15.29 3.05 4.15
N LEU A 18 14.84 3.34 2.93
CA LEU A 18 13.65 4.15 2.68
C LEU A 18 12.38 3.54 3.30
N ASN A 19 12.15 2.23 3.14
CA ASN A 19 11.02 1.55 3.78
C ASN A 19 11.13 1.57 5.29
N GLN A 20 12.33 1.35 5.84
CA GLN A 20 12.54 1.41 7.29
C GLN A 20 12.25 2.81 7.84
N ASP A 21 12.71 3.86 7.17
CA ASP A 21 12.48 5.24 7.60
C ASP A 21 11.00 5.63 7.48
N TYR A 22 10.35 5.20 6.40
CA TYR A 22 8.92 5.41 6.19
C TYR A 22 8.12 4.64 7.25
N PHE A 23 8.13 3.32 7.22
CA PHE A 23 7.27 2.53 8.11
C PHE A 23 7.69 2.62 9.59
N GLY A 24 8.96 2.86 9.90
CA GLY A 24 9.45 3.04 11.26
C GLY A 24 8.83 4.22 12.02
N THR A 25 8.25 5.18 11.30
CA THR A 25 7.50 6.30 11.92
C THR A 25 5.99 6.26 11.63
N PHE A 26 5.53 5.31 10.82
CA PHE A 26 4.10 5.10 10.53
C PHE A 26 3.56 3.96 11.38
N ASN A 27 2.93 4.32 12.49
CA ASN A 27 2.39 3.36 13.47
C ASN A 27 0.85 3.38 13.48
N GLU A 28 0.23 3.75 12.36
CA GLU A 28 -1.22 3.74 12.23
C GLU A 28 -1.67 2.41 11.64
N SER A 29 -2.77 1.86 12.16
CA SER A 29 -3.38 0.65 11.64
C SER A 29 -4.78 0.97 11.16
N PHE A 30 -5.19 0.36 10.05
CA PHE A 30 -6.51 0.54 9.49
C PHE A 30 -6.97 -0.73 8.77
N GLU A 31 -8.27 -0.90 8.71
CA GLU A 31 -8.89 -2.05 8.07
C GLU A 31 -10.23 -1.66 7.45
N GLY A 32 -10.57 -2.33 6.36
CA GLY A 32 -11.78 -2.00 5.63
C GLY A 32 -12.01 -2.86 4.40
N ARG A 33 -13.14 -2.61 3.74
CA ARG A 33 -13.49 -3.30 2.51
C ARG A 33 -13.03 -2.48 1.31
N ILE A 34 -12.34 -3.14 0.39
CA ILE A 34 -11.91 -2.53 -0.87
C ILE A 34 -13.15 -2.28 -1.73
N THR A 35 -13.38 -1.03 -2.11
CA THR A 35 -14.50 -0.64 -2.97
C THR A 35 -14.09 -0.58 -4.44
N ASN A 36 -12.82 -0.26 -4.72
CA ASN A 36 -12.30 -0.18 -6.07
C ASN A 36 -10.79 -0.46 -6.12
N VAL A 37 -10.33 -1.02 -7.24
CA VAL A 37 -8.93 -1.30 -7.55
C VAL A 37 -8.62 -0.72 -8.93
N VAL A 38 -7.64 0.18 -9.00
CA VAL A 38 -7.15 0.75 -10.26
C VAL A 38 -5.73 0.24 -10.49
N ASN A 39 -5.55 -0.57 -11.54
CA ASN A 39 -4.22 -1.11 -11.90
C ASN A 39 -3.52 -0.12 -12.84
N GLU A 40 -2.32 0.34 -12.47
CA GLU A 40 -1.48 1.14 -13.36
C GLU A 40 -0.50 0.21 -14.07
N TYR A 41 -0.84 -0.14 -15.32
CA TYR A 41 -0.22 -1.23 -16.08
C TYR A 41 1.27 -0.99 -16.43
N GLU A 42 1.80 0.23 -16.23
CA GLU A 42 3.19 0.58 -16.56
C GLU A 42 4.13 0.61 -15.33
N VAL A 43 3.62 0.51 -14.10
CA VAL A 43 4.42 0.75 -12.87
C VAL A 43 4.37 -0.41 -11.86
N HIS A 44 3.71 -1.55 -12.19
CA HIS A 44 3.53 -2.67 -11.25
C HIS A 44 2.86 -2.26 -9.91
N THR A 45 2.08 -1.18 -9.93
CA THR A 45 1.34 -0.64 -8.79
C THR A 45 -0.17 -0.66 -9.04
N CYS A 46 -0.92 -0.63 -7.96
CA CYS A 46 -2.36 -0.47 -7.97
C CYS A 46 -2.79 0.48 -6.86
N MET A 47 -3.82 1.27 -7.16
CA MET A 47 -4.47 2.14 -6.18
C MET A 47 -5.74 1.45 -5.67
N LEU A 48 -5.83 1.38 -4.35
CA LEU A 48 -6.93 0.78 -3.60
C LEU A 48 -7.77 1.88 -2.97
N TYR A 49 -9.07 1.81 -3.18
CA TYR A 49 -10.05 2.62 -2.46
C TYR A 49 -10.72 1.73 -1.42
N ILE A 50 -10.73 2.17 -0.16
CA ILE A 50 -11.15 1.34 0.97
C ILE A 50 -12.15 2.11 1.82
N ASP A 51 -13.31 1.49 2.06
CA ASP A 51 -14.25 1.92 3.11
C ASP A 51 -13.80 1.32 4.44
N LEU A 52 -13.36 2.18 5.35
CA LEU A 52 -12.77 1.78 6.62
C LEU A 52 -13.84 1.30 7.59
N THR A 53 -13.60 0.12 8.16
CA THR A 53 -14.38 -0.39 9.30
C THR A 53 -13.77 0.09 10.62
N ASN A 54 -12.45 0.23 10.66
CA ASN A 54 -11.71 0.63 11.84
C ASN A 54 -10.38 1.28 11.45
N SER A 55 -9.93 2.26 12.22
CA SER A 55 -8.67 2.96 12.01
C SER A 55 -8.17 3.55 13.33
N THR A 56 -6.86 3.54 13.55
CA THR A 56 -6.23 4.20 14.70
C THR A 56 -6.14 5.71 14.54
N THR A 57 -6.41 6.22 13.34
CA THR A 57 -6.45 7.66 13.02
C THR A 57 -7.65 8.00 12.14
N GLU A 58 -8.26 9.16 12.37
CA GLU A 58 -9.36 9.67 11.53
C GLU A 58 -8.84 10.43 10.31
N GLN A 59 -7.61 10.95 10.37
CA GLN A 59 -6.99 11.70 9.28
C GLN A 59 -5.49 11.42 9.20
N TYR A 60 -5.01 11.10 8.01
CA TYR A 60 -3.60 10.91 7.71
C TYR A 60 -3.30 11.39 6.30
N ASP A 61 -2.22 12.18 6.16
CA ASP A 61 -1.72 12.66 4.89
C ASP A 61 -2.78 13.40 4.03
N ILE A 62 -3.48 14.36 4.67
CA ILE A 62 -4.48 15.19 4.01
C ILE A 62 -3.83 16.09 2.95
N ARG A 63 -3.87 15.67 1.68
CA ARG A 63 -3.18 16.37 0.59
C ARG A 63 -3.81 17.73 0.23
N GLU A 64 -2.94 18.70 -0.09
CA GLU A 64 -3.26 19.92 -0.86
C GLU A 64 -2.58 19.91 -2.27
N GLY A 65 -1.87 18.84 -2.66
CA GLY A 65 -1.03 18.77 -3.87
C GLY A 65 -0.85 17.36 -4.48
N THR A 66 0.12 17.19 -5.40
CA THR A 66 0.32 16.02 -6.30
C THR A 66 1.51 15.10 -5.91
N ASP A 67 1.87 15.02 -4.63
CA ASP A 67 3.03 14.21 -4.21
C ASP A 67 2.68 12.71 -4.05
N ASP A 68 3.69 11.85 -4.20
CA ASP A 68 3.59 10.39 -4.02
C ASP A 68 3.47 10.02 -2.52
N TYR A 69 2.54 9.12 -2.20
CA TYR A 69 2.15 8.71 -0.85
C TYR A 69 1.87 7.20 -0.81
N TYR A 70 1.96 6.58 0.37
CA TYR A 70 1.51 5.19 0.54
C TYR A 70 0.02 5.13 0.88
N VAL A 71 -0.44 5.97 1.82
CA VAL A 71 -1.85 6.00 2.24
C VAL A 71 -2.30 7.42 2.61
N VAL A 72 -3.53 7.76 2.19
CA VAL A 72 -4.31 8.88 2.71
C VAL A 72 -5.52 8.31 3.46
N ILE A 73 -5.75 8.81 4.67
CA ILE A 73 -6.94 8.49 5.47
C ILE A 73 -7.71 9.77 5.69
N LYS A 74 -9.01 9.74 5.43
CA LYS A 74 -9.91 10.82 5.77
C LYS A 74 -11.28 10.27 6.11
N ASP A 75 -11.72 10.55 7.33
CA ASP A 75 -13.00 10.09 7.87
C ASP A 75 -13.07 8.55 7.85
N ASP A 76 -14.02 7.98 7.11
CA ASP A 76 -14.24 6.55 6.96
C ASP A 76 -13.63 5.96 5.68
N ARG A 77 -12.66 6.64 5.06
CA ARG A 77 -12.08 6.22 3.78
C ARG A 77 -10.56 6.23 3.80
N ALA A 78 -9.98 5.28 3.08
CA ALA A 78 -8.57 5.28 2.73
C ALA A 78 -8.34 5.13 1.23
N GLU A 79 -7.33 5.84 0.75
CA GLU A 79 -6.71 5.66 -0.56
C GLU A 79 -5.30 5.11 -0.31
N VAL A 80 -5.00 3.91 -0.79
CA VAL A 80 -3.73 3.21 -0.55
C VAL A 80 -3.09 2.88 -1.89
N ILE A 81 -1.79 3.10 -2.02
CA ILE A 81 -1.04 2.59 -3.17
C ILE A 81 -0.24 1.35 -2.75
N GLU A 82 -0.44 0.26 -3.48
CA GLU A 82 0.19 -1.04 -3.26
C GLU A 82 0.84 -1.54 -4.55
N HIS A 83 1.77 -2.48 -4.43
CA HIS A 83 2.26 -3.20 -5.60
C HIS A 83 1.19 -4.19 -6.09
N VAL A 84 1.13 -4.40 -7.41
CA VAL A 84 0.29 -5.47 -7.97
C VAL A 84 0.77 -6.81 -7.43
N ILE A 85 -0.12 -7.53 -6.78
CA ILE A 85 0.13 -8.90 -6.34
C ILE A 85 -0.41 -9.80 -7.43
N TYR A 86 0.48 -10.43 -8.19
CA TYR A 86 0.07 -11.27 -9.31
C TYR A 86 -0.50 -12.61 -8.86
N GLU A 87 -1.67 -12.97 -9.39
CA GLU A 87 -2.20 -14.33 -9.26
C GLU A 87 -1.35 -15.28 -10.13
N HIS A 88 -0.74 -16.28 -9.50
CA HIS A 88 0.05 -17.29 -10.20
C HIS A 88 -0.82 -18.52 -10.49
N ASP A 89 -1.66 -18.44 -11.50
CA ASP A 89 -2.57 -19.52 -11.91
C ASP A 89 -2.00 -20.44 -13.01
N GLY A 90 -0.73 -20.24 -13.38
CA GLY A 90 -0.06 -21.02 -14.43
C GLY A 90 -0.42 -20.59 -15.86
N THR A 91 -1.18 -19.52 -16.04
CA THR A 91 -1.38 -18.87 -17.33
C THR A 91 -0.35 -17.76 -17.57
N THR A 92 -0.35 -17.19 -18.79
CA THR A 92 0.59 -16.12 -19.19
C THR A 92 0.07 -14.72 -18.86
N GLU A 93 -1.16 -14.62 -18.36
CA GLU A 93 -1.80 -13.36 -17.98
C GLU A 93 -1.89 -13.31 -16.46
N SER A 94 -1.04 -12.49 -15.85
CA SER A 94 -1.03 -12.30 -14.41
C SER A 94 -2.00 -11.18 -14.04
N GLU A 95 -3.21 -11.51 -13.59
CA GLU A 95 -4.14 -10.52 -13.04
C GLU A 95 -3.75 -10.11 -11.61
N ASN A 96 -4.22 -8.96 -11.15
CA ASN A 96 -4.06 -8.55 -9.76
C ASN A 96 -4.94 -9.43 -8.85
N LEU A 97 -4.31 -10.04 -7.85
CA LEU A 97 -4.94 -10.86 -6.82
C LEU A 97 -5.91 -10.05 -5.97
N ILE A 98 -5.63 -8.76 -5.78
CA ILE A 98 -6.44 -7.82 -5.00
C ILE A 98 -7.68 -7.43 -5.81
N ARG A 99 -8.87 -7.63 -5.24
CA ARG A 99 -10.15 -7.39 -5.92
C ARG A 99 -11.10 -6.53 -5.08
N PRO A 100 -12.06 -5.83 -5.71
CA PRO A 100 -13.17 -5.23 -4.99
C PRO A 100 -13.91 -6.24 -4.11
N ASN A 101 -14.40 -5.79 -2.95
CA ASN A 101 -15.02 -6.53 -1.85
C ASN A 101 -14.08 -7.36 -0.96
N ASP A 102 -12.80 -7.49 -1.31
CA ASP A 102 -11.81 -8.04 -0.40
C ASP A 102 -11.69 -7.17 0.86
N TYR A 103 -11.36 -7.79 1.98
CA TYR A 103 -11.13 -7.12 3.24
C TYR A 103 -9.63 -6.93 3.45
N PHE A 104 -9.21 -5.68 3.55
CA PHE A 104 -7.83 -5.26 3.64
C PHE A 104 -7.52 -4.83 5.07
N ILE A 105 -6.37 -5.27 5.58
CA ILE A 105 -5.86 -4.87 6.90
C ILE A 105 -4.41 -4.42 6.73
N PHE A 106 -4.10 -3.20 7.15
CA PHE A 106 -2.74 -2.77 7.40
C PHE A 106 -2.49 -2.62 8.90
N ASP A 107 -1.49 -3.35 9.40
CA ASP A 107 -1.03 -3.28 10.79
C ASP A 107 0.30 -2.50 10.86
N GLY A 108 0.21 -1.22 11.25
CA GLY A 108 1.37 -0.33 11.36
C GLY A 108 2.33 -0.69 12.49
N GLN A 109 1.94 -1.53 13.46
CA GLN A 109 2.88 -2.01 14.48
C GLN A 109 3.78 -3.15 13.96
N LYS A 110 3.31 -3.86 12.94
CA LYS A 110 4.00 -5.03 12.37
C LYS A 110 4.57 -4.77 10.98
N ASP A 111 4.36 -3.59 10.41
CA ASP A 111 4.58 -3.28 8.99
C ASP A 111 4.04 -4.41 8.10
N SER A 112 2.81 -4.83 8.32
CA SER A 112 2.25 -6.02 7.66
C SER A 112 0.87 -5.74 7.10
N THR A 113 0.66 -6.19 5.87
CA THR A 113 -0.61 -6.13 5.17
C THR A 113 -1.21 -7.53 5.03
N TYR A 114 -2.53 -7.62 5.16
CA TYR A 114 -3.30 -8.84 5.07
C TYR A 114 -4.51 -8.63 4.17
N LEU A 115 -4.76 -9.59 3.27
CA LEU A 115 -5.91 -9.60 2.39
C LEU A 115 -6.79 -10.82 2.71
N TYR A 116 -8.06 -10.58 3.01
CA TYR A 116 -9.05 -11.60 3.26
C TYR A 116 -10.15 -11.57 2.20
N ARG A 117 -10.62 -12.76 1.80
CA ARG A 117 -11.80 -12.94 0.95
C ARG A 117 -12.68 -14.00 1.59
N ASP A 118 -13.96 -13.70 1.76
CA ASP A 118 -14.92 -14.61 2.42
C ASP A 118 -14.40 -15.16 3.77
N SER A 119 -13.79 -14.29 4.56
CA SER A 119 -13.17 -14.61 5.87
C SER A 119 -11.96 -15.57 5.81
N VAL A 120 -11.42 -15.84 4.62
CA VAL A 120 -10.20 -16.62 4.42
C VAL A 120 -9.03 -15.69 4.12
N LEU A 121 -7.89 -15.89 4.78
CA LEU A 121 -6.65 -15.17 4.47
C LEU A 121 -6.14 -15.63 3.10
N ILE A 122 -6.09 -14.70 2.15
CA ILE A 122 -5.62 -14.95 0.79
C ILE A 122 -4.13 -14.69 0.68
N GLN A 123 -3.66 -13.58 1.24
CA GLN A 123 -2.27 -13.16 1.14
C GLN A 123 -1.84 -12.33 2.34
N LYS A 124 -0.57 -12.47 2.72
CA LYS A 124 0.12 -11.61 3.69
C LYS A 124 1.43 -11.12 3.09
N TRP A 125 1.70 -9.82 3.19
CA TRP A 125 2.95 -9.22 2.72
C TRP A 125 3.40 -8.10 3.63
N LYS A 126 4.66 -7.67 3.45
CA LYS A 126 5.15 -6.40 3.99
C LYS A 126 4.99 -5.36 2.89
N PRO A 127 4.30 -4.24 3.12
CA PRO A 127 4.18 -3.21 2.11
C PRO A 127 5.54 -2.60 1.82
N LEU A 128 5.71 -2.18 0.57
CA LEU A 128 6.95 -1.63 0.03
C LEU A 128 6.62 -0.35 -0.72
N ILE A 129 7.57 0.56 -0.74
CA ILE A 129 7.42 1.88 -1.37
C ILE A 129 8.49 2.08 -2.44
N ASN A 130 8.99 0.97 -2.99
CA ASN A 130 10.23 0.93 -3.74
C ASN A 130 10.15 1.55 -5.13
N ASP A 131 8.93 1.70 -5.65
CA ASP A 131 8.67 2.14 -7.01
C ASP A 131 8.08 3.55 -7.09
N PHE A 132 7.83 4.19 -5.94
CA PHE A 132 7.35 5.56 -5.90
C PHE A 132 8.57 6.50 -5.91
N GLU A 133 8.58 7.51 -6.78
CA GLU A 133 9.57 8.59 -6.70
C GLU A 133 9.21 9.50 -5.49
N LEU A 134 9.22 8.93 -4.28
CA LEU A 134 8.75 9.56 -3.05
C LEU A 134 9.52 10.83 -2.71
N VAL A 135 9.00 11.97 -3.14
CA VAL A 135 9.39 13.28 -2.63
C VAL A 135 8.58 13.56 -1.35
N THR A 136 8.96 12.83 -0.30
CA THR A 136 8.83 13.16 1.13
C THR A 136 7.95 14.37 1.52
N ILE A 137 6.64 14.20 1.74
CA ILE A 137 5.90 15.02 2.74
C ILE A 137 4.88 14.14 3.47
N ARG A 138 5.13 13.90 4.76
CA ARG A 138 4.13 13.37 5.70
C ARG A 138 3.60 14.52 6.53
N LYS A 139 2.31 14.84 6.40
CA LYS A 139 1.61 15.65 7.40
C LYS A 139 0.70 14.73 8.20
N LYS A 140 1.20 14.22 9.32
CA LYS A 140 0.31 13.67 10.35
C LYS A 140 -0.51 14.85 10.88
N HIS A 141 -1.83 14.83 10.64
CA HIS A 141 -2.69 15.84 11.22
C HIS A 141 -2.66 15.68 12.74
N LYS A 142 -2.32 16.75 13.48
CA LYS A 142 -2.55 16.78 14.92
C LYS A 142 -4.02 17.07 15.11
N ILE A 143 -4.78 16.10 15.61
CA ILE A 143 -6.11 16.37 16.15
C ILE A 143 -5.89 17.28 17.35
N GLU A 144 -6.22 18.57 17.21
CA GLU A 144 -6.30 19.47 18.35
C GLU A 144 -7.44 18.96 19.25
N LYS A 145 -7.10 18.59 20.48
CA LYS A 145 -8.06 18.15 21.50
C LYS A 145 -8.73 19.35 22.17
#